data_AF-A0ABC7ZXM9-F1
#
_entry.id   AF-A0ABC7ZXM9-F1
#
_cell.length_a   1.000
_cell.length_b   1.000
_cell.length_c   1.000
_cell.angle_alpha   90.00
_cell.angle_beta   90.00
_cell.angle_gamma   90.00
#
_symmetry.space_group_name_H-M   'P 1'
#
loop_
_entity.id
_entity.type
_entity.pdbx_description
1 polymer ?
#
loop_
_entity_poly.entity_id
_entity_poly.type
_entity_poly.pdbx_seq_one_letter_code
_entity_poly.pdbx_strand_id
1 'polypeptide(L)'
;MVEDINYTMITDVQIAERTRTSVRTDNVAALRQGTSGSKIQTSTETGNQHKYQTRVVSSANQANLKFEEAKPHLEDQLAKSIANIL
;
A
#
# COMPACT_ATOMS: atom_id res chain seq x y z
N MET A 1 9.69 -17.32 32.49
CA MET A 1 10.31 -16.15 31.84
C MET A 1 9.19 -15.45 31.08
N VAL A 2 9.11 -14.12 31.14
CA VAL A 2 8.14 -13.33 30.37
C VAL A 2 8.90 -12.77 29.17
N GLU A 3 8.40 -13.02 27.98
CA GLU A 3 9.02 -12.55 26.73
C GLU A 3 8.30 -11.30 26.23
N ASP A 4 9.02 -10.31 25.71
CA ASP A 4 8.41 -9.18 25.01
C ASP A 4 8.33 -9.52 23.51
N ILE A 5 7.12 -9.58 22.97
CA ILE A 5 6.88 -10.00 21.58
C ILE A 5 6.25 -8.83 20.82
N ASN A 6 6.88 -8.46 19.71
CA ASN A 6 6.42 -7.43 18.79
C ASN A 6 6.04 -8.03 17.43
N TYR A 7 4.80 -7.80 17.01
CA TYR A 7 4.33 -8.08 15.66
C TYR A 7 4.20 -6.78 14.87
N THR A 8 4.64 -6.80 13.62
CA THR A 8 4.49 -5.68 12.68
C THR A 8 3.82 -6.19 11.41
N MET A 9 2.80 -5.48 10.96
CA MET A 9 2.08 -5.74 9.72
C MET A 9 2.30 -4.57 8.76
N ILE A 10 2.78 -4.89 7.56
CA ILE A 10 2.98 -3.91 6.49
C ILE A 10 1.97 -4.24 5.38
N THR A 11 1.11 -3.29 5.07
CA THR A 11 0.04 -3.46 4.08
C THR A 11 0.15 -2.38 3.02
N ASP A 12 0.37 -2.79 1.78
CA ASP A 12 0.29 -1.90 0.62
C ASP A 12 -1.18 -1.74 0.22
N VAL A 13 -1.67 -0.50 0.18
CA VAL A 13 -3.06 -0.14 -0.10
C VAL A 13 -3.12 0.71 -1.36
N GLN A 14 -4.03 0.36 -2.27
CA GLN A 14 -4.38 1.18 -3.42
C GLN A 14 -5.82 1.67 -3.28
N ILE A 15 -6.01 2.99 -3.36
CA ILE A 15 -7.31 3.65 -3.24
C ILE A 15 -7.64 4.29 -4.58
N ALA A 16 -8.84 4.04 -5.09
CA ALA A 16 -9.35 4.64 -6.32
C ALA A 16 -10.59 5.48 -6.02
N GLU A 17 -10.46 6.80 -6.03
CA GLU A 17 -11.56 7.72 -5.79
C GLU A 17 -12.15 8.22 -7.11
N ARG A 18 -13.47 8.09 -7.30
CA ARG A 18 -14.13 8.59 -8.51
C ARG A 18 -14.28 10.11 -8.47
N THR A 19 -13.89 10.76 -9.56
CA THR A 19 -13.86 12.22 -9.72
C THR A 19 -14.73 12.62 -10.92
N ARG A 20 -15.25 13.86 -10.90
CA ARG A 20 -16.04 14.43 -12.01
C ARG A 20 -15.15 14.91 -13.17
N THR A 21 -13.84 15.00 -12.95
CA THR A 21 -12.87 15.49 -13.91
C THR A 21 -12.15 14.31 -14.57
N SER A 22 -11.80 14.46 -15.85
CA SER A 22 -10.95 13.49 -16.54
C SER A 22 -9.54 13.52 -15.93
N VAL A 23 -9.10 12.38 -15.41
CA VAL A 23 -7.76 12.14 -14.88
C VAL A 23 -6.92 11.51 -15.98
N ARG A 24 -5.83 12.18 -16.37
CA ARG A 24 -4.82 11.64 -17.29
C ARG A 24 -3.72 10.97 -16.48
N THR A 25 -3.46 9.70 -16.77
CA THR A 25 -2.36 8.93 -16.18
C THR A 25 -1.36 8.59 -17.29
N ASP A 26 -0.14 9.07 -17.17
CA ASP A 26 0.95 8.74 -18.08
C ASP A 26 1.87 7.72 -17.39
N ASN A 27 1.99 6.53 -17.98
CA ASN A 27 2.89 5.48 -17.51
C ASN A 27 4.09 5.38 -18.44
N VAL A 28 5.30 5.46 -17.88
CA VAL A 28 6.56 5.38 -18.61
C VAL A 28 7.31 4.14 -18.13
N ALA A 29 7.38 3.12 -18.99
CA ALA A 29 8.11 1.90 -18.72
C ALA A 29 9.41 1.90 -19.54
N ALA A 30 10.56 1.86 -18.87
CA ALA A 30 11.86 1.65 -19.50
C ALA A 30 12.20 0.16 -19.47
N LEU A 31 12.00 -0.52 -20.60
CA LEU A 31 12.29 -1.94 -20.76
C LEU A 31 13.73 -2.11 -21.23
N ARG A 32 14.60 -2.68 -20.38
CA ARG A 32 15.97 -3.03 -20.80
C ARG A 32 15.93 -4.27 -21.68
N GLN A 33 16.31 -4.14 -22.94
CA GLN A 33 16.34 -5.22 -23.93
C GLN A 33 17.80 -5.54 -24.29
N GLY A 34 18.36 -6.58 -23.67
CA GLY A 34 19.72 -7.08 -23.93
C GLY A 34 20.86 -6.28 -23.28
N THR A 35 22.08 -6.46 -23.79
CA THR A 35 23.31 -5.83 -23.28
C THR A 35 23.48 -4.37 -23.72
N SER A 36 22.68 -3.88 -24.68
CA SER A 36 22.87 -2.56 -25.29
C SER A 36 21.60 -1.76 -25.63
N GLY A 37 20.39 -2.30 -25.44
CA GLY A 37 19.13 -1.63 -25.78
C GLY A 37 18.25 -1.28 -24.57
N SER A 38 17.61 -0.12 -24.60
CA SER A 38 16.47 0.20 -23.74
C SER A 38 15.31 0.69 -24.61
N LYS A 39 14.12 0.11 -24.42
CA LYS A 39 12.89 0.52 -25.07
C LYS A 39 12.05 1.31 -24.08
N ILE A 40 11.80 2.58 -24.40
CA ILE A 40 10.88 3.42 -23.62
C ILE A 40 9.47 3.22 -24.19
N GLN A 41 8.56 2.73 -23.37
CA GLN A 41 7.14 2.62 -23.68
C GLN A 41 6.38 3.65 -22.86
N THR A 42 5.62 4.51 -23.55
CA THR A 42 4.70 5.46 -22.90
C THR A 42 3.27 5.03 -23.19
N SER A 43 2.45 4.89 -22.15
CA SER A 43 1.01 4.69 -22.31
C SER A 43 0.26 5.77 -21.55
N THR A 44 -0.67 6.42 -22.24
CA THR A 44 -1.58 7.39 -21.64
C THR A 44 -2.95 6.74 -21.46
N GLU A 45 -3.48 6.80 -20.25
CA GLU A 45 -4.86 6.42 -19.94
C GLU A 45 -5.62 7.65 -19.45
N THR A 46 -6.85 7.84 -19.94
CA THR A 46 -7.79 8.84 -19.42
C THR A 46 -8.91 8.12 -18.69
N GLY A 47 -9.05 8.36 -17.39
CA GLY A 47 -10.10 7.81 -16.57
C GLY A 47 -10.81 8.89 -15.76
N ASN A 48 -11.76 8.48 -14.93
CA ASN A 48 -12.45 9.37 -14.00
C ASN A 48 -12.19 8.99 -12.54
N GLN A 49 -11.00 8.45 -12.26
CA GLN A 49 -10.60 8.04 -10.93
C GLN A 49 -9.19 8.55 -10.59
N HIS A 50 -9.03 9.13 -9.40
CA HIS A 50 -7.72 9.35 -8.80
C HIS A 50 -7.28 8.06 -8.11
N LYS A 51 -6.08 7.58 -8.44
CA LYS A 51 -5.49 6.39 -7.81
C LYS A 51 -4.38 6.84 -6.88
N TYR A 52 -4.44 6.42 -5.63
CA TYR A 52 -3.42 6.66 -4.61
C TYR A 52 -2.85 5.31 -4.15
N GLN A 53 -1.54 5.26 -3.97
CA GLN A 53 -0.86 4.10 -3.39
C GLN A 53 -0.16 4.54 -2.12
N THR A 54 -0.40 3.83 -1.03
CA THR A 54 0.23 4.09 0.26
C THR A 54 0.56 2.80 0.97
N ARG A 55 1.54 2.85 1.87
CA ARG A 55 1.94 1.74 2.72
C ARG A 55 1.54 2.04 4.15
N VAL A 56 0.71 1.19 4.73
CA VAL A 56 0.31 1.27 6.14
C VAL A 56 1.17 0.32 6.95
N VAL A 57 1.68 0.79 8.09
CA VAL A 57 2.44 -0.02 9.04
C VAL A 57 1.68 -0.05 10.36
N SER A 58 1.28 -1.24 10.78
CA SER A 58 0.64 -1.50 12.08
C SER A 58 1.59 -2.29 12.99
N SER A 59 1.55 -2.04 14.29
CA SER A 59 2.39 -2.72 15.28
C SER A 59 1.61 -3.06 16.55
N ALA A 60 1.88 -4.25 17.09
CA ALA A 60 1.36 -4.73 18.36
C ALA A 60 2.52 -5.32 19.19
N ASN A 61 2.75 -4.75 20.37
CA ASN A 61 3.79 -5.17 21.31
C ASN A 61 3.14 -5.44 22.67
N GLN A 62 3.42 -6.62 23.23
CA GLN A 62 3.01 -6.98 24.59
C GLN A 62 3.82 -8.19 25.11
N ALA A 63 3.90 -8.28 26.44
CA ALA A 63 4.45 -9.44 27.14
C ALA A 63 3.69 -10.75 26.84
N ASN A 64 4.42 -11.78 26.41
CA ASN A 64 3.94 -13.11 25.98
C ASN A 64 2.85 -13.04 24.90
N LEU A 65 2.88 -12.02 24.04
CA LEU A 65 1.86 -11.80 23.03
C LEU A 65 1.82 -12.94 22.02
N LYS A 66 0.64 -13.52 21.83
CA LYS A 66 0.39 -14.47 20.74
C LYS A 66 -0.11 -13.73 19.51
N PHE A 67 0.18 -14.27 18.32
CA PHE A 67 -0.30 -13.68 17.08
C PHE A 67 -1.84 -13.53 17.03
N GLU A 68 -2.58 -14.51 17.54
CA GLU A 68 -4.06 -14.45 17.59
C GLU A 68 -4.59 -13.28 18.41
N GLU A 69 -3.84 -12.85 19.44
CA GLU A 69 -4.15 -11.68 20.26
C GLU A 69 -3.67 -10.38 19.60
N ALA A 70 -2.54 -10.44 18.87
CA ALA A 70 -1.99 -9.30 18.14
C ALA A 70 -2.85 -8.90 16.92
N LYS A 71 -3.42 -9.90 16.24
CA LYS A 71 -4.20 -9.73 15.01
C LYS A 71 -5.30 -8.65 15.09
N PRO A 72 -6.22 -8.67 16.07
CA PRO A 72 -7.25 -7.64 16.16
C PRO A 72 -6.67 -6.23 16.35
N HIS A 73 -5.55 -6.07 17.06
CA HIS A 73 -4.89 -4.77 17.22
C HIS A 73 -4.24 -4.28 15.92
N LEU A 74 -3.61 -5.18 15.17
CA LEU A 74 -3.01 -4.88 13.87
C LEU A 74 -4.08 -4.48 12.83
N GLU A 75 -5.22 -5.18 12.84
CA GLU A 75 -6.37 -4.91 11.98
C GLU A 75 -7.06 -3.58 12.33
N ASP A 76 -7.24 -3.28 13.62
CA ASP A 76 -7.83 -2.01 14.07
C ASP A 76 -6.96 -0.80 13.66
N GLN A 77 -5.64 -0.90 13.85
CA GLN A 77 -4.71 0.14 13.38
C GLN A 77 -4.73 0.32 11.86
N LEU A 78 -4.81 -0.79 11.11
CA LEU A 78 -4.94 -0.75 9.66
C LEU A 78 -6.25 -0.07 9.25
N ALA A 79 -7.37 -0.47 9.84
CA ALA A 79 -8.69 0.09 9.58
C ALA A 79 -8.73 1.60 9.89
N LYS A 80 -8.18 2.02 11.02
CA LYS A 80 -8.07 3.43 11.39
C LYS A 80 -7.20 4.23 10.41
N SER A 81 -6.11 3.64 9.92
CA SER A 81 -5.25 4.28 8.93
C SER A 81 -5.97 4.46 7.60
N ILE A 82 -6.70 3.43 7.14
CA ILE A 82 -7.51 3.50 5.91
C ILE A 82 -8.63 4.52 6.04
N ALA A 83 -9.33 4.55 7.17
CA ALA A 83 -10.42 5.48 7.42
C ALA A 83 -9.98 6.95 7.43
N ASN A 84 -8.72 7.25 7.76
CA ASN A 84 -8.18 8.61 7.72
C ASN A 84 -7.63 9.03 6.35
N ILE A 85 -7.60 8.13 5.36
CA ILE A 85 -7.20 8.48 4.00
C ILE A 85 -8.41 8.94 3.16
N LEU A 86 -9.62 8.56 3.57
CA LEU A 86 -10.89 8.91 2.92
C LEU A 86 -11.58 10.11 3.58
#